data_AF-A0A397IH09-F1
#
_entry.id   AF-A0A397IH09-F1
#
_cell.length_a   1.000
_cell.length_b   1.000
_cell.length_c   1.000
_cell.angle_alpha   90.00
_cell.angle_beta   90.00
_cell.angle_gamma   90.00
#
_symmetry.space_group_name_H-M   'P 1'
#
loop_
_entity.id
_entity.type
_entity.pdbx_description
1 polymer ?
#
loop_
_entity_poly.entity_id
_entity_poly.type
_entity_poly.pdbx_seq_one_letter_code
_entity_poly.pdbx_strand_id
1 'polypeptide(L)'
;MGDSLETESTTSGFGEVKSRIDRLQVLRKRLDEASQANRQEIYAEKQSKRINQRAEVCAERKSKIAAKLSAQKEAEERGEDYERKKYWNYSIESVENWEKKQEKVDKRKEISFTDYNQSARKKYKRLVSELTPDLEEHNRQKSSTLNSAKVDEASQANRQEIYAEKQSKRINQRAEVCAERKSKIAAKLSAQKEAEERGEDYERKKYWNYSIESVENWEKKQEKVDKRKEISFTDYNQSARKKYKRLVSELTPDLEEHNRQKSSTLNSAKVVKTKNGEKVLVDIDSSFYRDANSMHFASVDNQPSDKAVDRLVDDVNKQIERREKYSRKKSIDEDSNVTYVNERNRKFNGKVNRFFDKYTREIRENLERGTAI
;
A
#
# COMPACT_ATOMS: atom_id res chain seq x y z
N MET A 1 -84.81 -12.85 -26.81
CA MET A 1 -84.58 -11.40 -26.94
C MET A 1 -84.23 -10.92 -25.55
N GLY A 2 -82.99 -10.89 -25.09
CA GLY A 2 -81.78 -10.33 -25.67
C GLY A 2 -81.08 -9.72 -24.45
N ASP A 3 -80.05 -10.41 -23.97
CA ASP A 3 -79.26 -10.10 -22.78
C ASP A 3 -78.59 -8.72 -22.91
N SER A 4 -78.70 -7.87 -21.89
CA SER A 4 -78.03 -6.56 -21.83
C SER A 4 -77.40 -6.42 -20.46
N LEU A 5 -76.10 -6.76 -20.41
CA LEU A 5 -75.22 -6.61 -19.27
C LEU A 5 -75.00 -5.12 -18.97
N GLU A 6 -75.43 -4.68 -17.79
CA GLU A 6 -75.04 -3.41 -17.19
C GLU A 6 -73.59 -3.48 -16.70
N THR A 7 -72.75 -2.54 -17.14
CA THR A 7 -71.40 -2.32 -16.62
C THR A 7 -71.36 -1.03 -15.81
N GLU A 8 -71.64 -1.11 -14.51
CA GLU A 8 -71.32 -0.03 -13.56
C GLU A 8 -70.45 -0.58 -12.44
N SER A 9 -69.17 -0.15 -12.37
CA SER A 9 -68.33 -0.09 -11.15
C SER A 9 -66.82 0.13 -11.44
N THR A 10 -66.42 1.26 -12.05
CA THR A 10 -64.95 1.52 -12.23
C THR A 10 -64.47 2.97 -12.04
N THR A 11 -65.32 3.91 -11.61
CA THR A 11 -64.96 5.34 -11.52
C THR A 11 -64.63 5.86 -10.11
N SER A 12 -64.89 5.10 -9.03
CA SER A 12 -64.71 5.58 -7.65
C SER A 12 -63.26 5.56 -7.14
N GLY A 13 -62.39 4.69 -7.67
CA GLY A 13 -61.01 4.52 -7.15
C GLY A 13 -60.04 5.63 -7.60
N PHE A 14 -60.30 6.31 -8.71
CA PHE A 14 -59.35 7.25 -9.31
C PHE A 14 -59.25 8.58 -8.55
N GLY A 15 -60.36 9.07 -7.99
CA GLY A 15 -60.39 10.31 -7.19
C GLY A 15 -59.65 10.17 -5.86
N GLU A 16 -59.76 9.01 -5.22
CA GLU A 16 -59.10 8.73 -3.94
C GLU A 16 -57.58 8.60 -4.10
N VAL A 17 -57.13 7.96 -5.20
CA VAL A 17 -55.72 7.89 -5.58
C VAL A 17 -55.16 9.28 -5.89
N LYS A 18 -55.90 10.14 -6.59
CA LYS A 18 -55.50 11.52 -6.87
C LYS A 18 -55.32 12.33 -5.58
N SER A 19 -56.27 12.23 -4.64
CA SER A 19 -56.18 12.88 -3.32
C SER A 19 -54.97 12.42 -2.49
N ARG A 20 -54.54 11.17 -2.68
CA ARG A 20 -53.40 10.57 -1.99
C ARG A 20 -52.07 11.02 -2.61
N ILE A 21 -52.04 11.17 -3.95
CA ILE A 21 -50.92 11.76 -4.69
C ILE A 21 -50.74 13.23 -4.28
N ASP A 22 -51.82 14.01 -4.20
CA ASP A 22 -51.76 15.42 -3.82
C ASP A 22 -51.24 15.59 -2.37
N ARG A 23 -51.72 14.75 -1.44
CA ARG A 23 -51.17 14.70 -0.06
C ARG A 23 -49.69 14.35 -0.03
N LEU A 24 -49.25 13.40 -0.86
CA LEU A 24 -47.84 13.01 -0.95
C LEU A 24 -46.97 14.13 -1.55
N GLN A 25 -47.49 14.89 -2.51
CA GLN A 25 -46.80 16.07 -3.06
C GLN A 25 -46.66 17.18 -2.01
N VAL A 26 -47.70 17.43 -1.21
CA VAL A 26 -47.64 18.40 -0.09
C VAL A 26 -46.61 17.96 0.95
N LEU A 27 -46.57 16.67 1.29
CA LEU A 27 -45.56 16.14 2.22
C LEU A 27 -44.14 16.24 1.67
N ARG A 28 -43.93 16.01 0.38
CA ARG A 28 -42.62 16.20 -0.27
C ARG A 28 -42.17 17.65 -0.24
N LYS A 29 -43.07 18.59 -0.57
CA LYS A 29 -42.76 20.03 -0.48
C LYS A 29 -42.38 20.43 0.95
N ARG A 30 -43.11 19.96 1.95
CA ARG A 30 -42.77 20.20 3.37
C ARG A 30 -41.42 19.57 3.77
N LEU A 31 -41.10 18.39 3.24
CA LEU A 31 -39.81 17.73 3.48
C LEU A 31 -38.66 18.55 2.85
N ASP A 32 -38.86 19.03 1.62
CA ASP A 32 -37.88 19.85 0.90
C ASP A 32 -37.69 21.20 1.59
N GLU A 33 -38.78 21.85 2.02
CA GLU A 33 -38.77 23.09 2.80
C GLU A 33 -38.05 22.90 4.14
N ALA A 34 -38.33 21.83 4.88
CA ALA A 34 -37.63 21.51 6.13
C ALA A 34 -36.15 21.21 5.89
N SER A 35 -35.81 20.50 4.82
CA SER A 35 -34.41 20.21 4.45
C SER A 35 -33.65 21.49 4.07
N GLN A 36 -34.29 22.39 3.32
CA GLN A 36 -33.73 23.69 2.97
C GLN A 36 -33.55 24.58 4.20
N ALA A 37 -34.54 24.63 5.10
CA ALA A 37 -34.45 25.37 6.37
C ALA A 37 -33.29 24.84 7.24
N ASN A 38 -33.22 23.53 7.47
CA ASN A 38 -32.12 22.92 8.24
C ASN A 38 -30.76 23.22 7.61
N ARG A 39 -30.64 23.16 6.28
CA ARG A 39 -29.41 23.52 5.57
C ARG A 39 -29.06 25.00 5.77
N GLN A 40 -30.04 25.90 5.66
CA GLN A 40 -29.84 27.33 5.88
C GLN A 40 -29.40 27.63 7.32
N GLU A 41 -29.99 26.96 8.32
CA GLU A 41 -29.61 27.08 9.73
C GLU A 41 -28.19 26.58 9.99
N ILE A 42 -27.79 25.43 9.45
CA ILE A 42 -26.41 24.92 9.55
C ILE A 42 -25.41 25.90 8.92
N TYR A 43 -25.75 26.49 7.77
CA TYR A 43 -24.91 27.52 7.15
C TYR A 43 -24.85 28.79 8.00
N ALA A 44 -25.97 29.27 8.53
CA ALA A 44 -26.03 30.44 9.40
C ALA A 44 -25.22 30.21 10.69
N GLU A 45 -25.35 29.05 11.33
CA GLU A 45 -24.58 28.66 12.50
C GLU A 45 -23.07 28.64 12.19
N LYS A 46 -22.68 28.09 11.03
CA LYS A 46 -21.28 28.08 10.57
C LYS A 46 -20.75 29.48 10.30
N GLN A 47 -21.56 30.38 9.73
CA GLN A 47 -21.18 31.78 9.54
C GLN A 47 -21.03 32.52 10.87
N SER A 48 -21.99 32.37 11.79
CA SER A 48 -21.96 32.96 13.12
C SER A 48 -20.74 32.48 13.93
N LYS A 49 -20.45 31.18 13.94
CA LYS A 49 -19.24 30.64 14.59
C LYS A 49 -17.96 31.23 14.00
N ARG A 50 -17.87 31.38 12.67
CA ARG A 50 -16.70 31.98 11.99
C ARG A 50 -16.54 33.47 12.30
N ILE A 51 -17.63 34.22 12.34
CA ILE A 51 -17.63 35.66 12.64
C ILE A 51 -17.28 35.89 14.11
N ASN A 52 -17.86 35.10 15.03
CA ASN A 52 -17.63 35.21 16.47
C ASN A 52 -16.17 34.90 16.82
N GLN A 53 -15.59 33.79 16.35
CA GLN A 53 -14.18 33.47 16.62
C GLN A 53 -13.22 34.56 16.10
N ARG A 54 -13.48 35.13 14.92
CA ARG A 54 -12.63 36.19 14.37
C ARG A 54 -12.82 37.51 15.13
N ALA A 55 -14.04 37.84 15.51
CA ALA A 55 -14.37 39.02 16.29
C ALA A 55 -13.78 38.94 17.70
N GLU A 56 -13.88 37.79 18.35
CA GLU A 56 -13.26 37.47 19.64
C GLU A 56 -11.74 37.63 19.58
N VAL A 57 -11.07 37.02 18.61
CA VAL A 57 -9.60 37.19 18.44
C VAL A 57 -9.23 38.65 18.19
N CYS A 58 -10.03 39.41 17.45
CA CYS A 58 -9.78 40.85 17.25
C CYS A 58 -10.02 41.66 18.53
N ALA A 59 -11.07 41.35 19.29
CA ALA A 59 -11.38 41.99 20.57
C ALA A 59 -10.30 41.70 21.61
N GLU A 60 -9.83 40.46 21.69
CA GLU A 60 -8.70 40.07 22.54
C GLU A 60 -7.42 40.81 22.17
N ARG A 61 -7.11 40.95 20.86
CA ARG A 61 -5.95 41.73 20.40
C ARG A 61 -6.07 43.18 20.82
N LYS A 62 -7.25 43.80 20.64
CA LYS A 62 -7.53 45.17 21.08
C LYS A 62 -7.40 45.31 22.60
N SER A 63 -7.93 44.36 23.37
CA SER A 63 -7.82 44.31 24.83
C SER A 63 -6.37 44.19 25.29
N LYS A 64 -5.55 43.34 24.64
CA LYS A 64 -4.12 43.18 24.94
C LYS A 64 -3.32 44.46 24.62
N ILE A 65 -3.64 45.12 23.51
CA ILE A 65 -3.02 46.41 23.14
C ILE A 65 -3.41 47.49 24.15
N ALA A 66 -4.69 47.58 24.52
CA ALA A 66 -5.18 48.53 25.51
C ALA A 66 -4.54 48.30 26.88
N ALA A 67 -4.44 47.05 27.33
CA ALA A 67 -3.75 46.70 28.57
C ALA A 67 -2.26 47.08 28.53
N LYS A 68 -1.58 46.84 27.39
CA LYS A 68 -0.18 47.26 27.21
C LYS A 68 -0.02 48.77 27.31
N LEU A 69 -0.87 49.54 26.62
CA LEU A 69 -0.84 51.00 26.65
C LEU A 69 -1.18 51.55 28.04
N SER A 70 -2.15 50.94 28.75
CA SER A 70 -2.48 51.30 30.13
C SER A 70 -1.29 51.07 31.06
N ALA A 71 -0.67 49.89 30.99
CA ALA A 71 0.49 49.55 31.82
C ALA A 71 1.72 50.42 31.51
N GLN A 72 1.88 50.89 30.27
CA GLN A 72 2.92 51.84 29.88
C GLN A 72 2.65 53.22 30.50
N LYS A 73 1.41 53.71 30.45
CA LYS A 73 1.00 54.98 31.10
C LYS A 73 1.16 54.92 32.62
N GLU A 74 0.73 53.84 33.27
CA GLU A 74 0.88 53.65 34.71
C GLU A 74 2.36 53.55 35.15
N ALA A 75 3.25 53.10 34.28
CA ALA A 75 4.69 53.10 34.55
C ALA A 75 5.26 54.52 34.42
N GLU A 76 4.84 55.27 33.40
CA GLU A 76 5.21 56.67 33.18
C GLU A 76 4.74 57.59 34.32
N GLU A 77 3.49 57.44 34.78
CA GLU A 77 2.93 58.19 35.92
C GLU A 77 3.66 57.90 37.24
N ARG A 78 4.24 56.70 37.40
CA ARG A 78 5.07 56.31 38.55
C ARG A 78 6.55 56.65 38.38
N GLY A 79 6.97 57.12 37.21
CA GLY A 79 8.39 57.33 36.88
C GLY A 79 9.20 56.03 36.75
N GLU A 80 8.55 54.89 36.52
CA GLU A 80 9.20 53.59 36.32
C GLU A 80 9.43 53.29 34.82
N ASP A 81 10.55 52.66 34.47
CA ASP A 81 10.80 52.14 33.11
C ASP A 81 9.98 50.86 32.87
N TYR A 82 8.95 50.98 32.02
CA TYR A 82 8.02 49.90 31.66
C TYR A 82 8.73 48.65 31.12
N GLU A 83 9.72 48.82 30.25
CA GLU A 83 10.41 47.68 29.64
C GLU A 83 11.30 47.01 30.68
N ARG A 84 11.98 47.78 31.54
CA ARG A 84 12.72 47.23 32.68
C ARG A 84 11.82 46.37 33.57
N LYS A 85 10.67 46.89 34.02
CA LYS A 85 9.68 46.16 34.85
C LYS A 85 9.20 44.87 34.21
N LYS A 86 9.06 44.86 32.89
CA LYS A 86 8.69 43.67 32.12
C LYS A 86 9.82 42.64 32.05
N TYR A 87 11.07 43.07 31.93
CA TYR A 87 12.23 42.17 31.95
C TYR A 87 12.41 41.48 33.31
N TRP A 88 12.06 42.13 34.43
CA TRP A 88 12.08 41.51 35.77
C TRP A 88 11.20 40.26 35.86
N ASN A 89 10.13 40.18 35.06
CA ASN A 89 9.19 39.05 35.08
C ASN A 89 9.62 37.90 34.16
N TYR A 90 10.71 38.03 33.41
CA TYR A 90 11.22 36.91 32.62
C TYR A 90 12.09 35.99 33.48
N SER A 91 11.67 34.73 33.55
CA SER A 91 12.52 33.66 34.10
C SER A 91 13.73 33.43 33.20
N ILE A 92 14.85 33.01 33.80
CA ILE A 92 16.10 32.66 33.12
C ILE A 92 15.83 31.69 31.96
N GLU A 93 14.99 30.67 32.19
CA GLU A 93 14.61 29.69 31.16
C GLU A 93 13.87 30.32 29.95
N SER A 94 13.08 31.37 30.19
CA SER A 94 12.37 32.10 29.12
C SER A 94 13.35 32.90 28.28
N VAL A 95 14.37 33.51 28.90
CA VAL A 95 15.43 34.25 28.21
C VAL A 95 16.27 33.29 27.37
N GLU A 96 16.72 32.17 27.94
CA GLU A 96 17.50 31.15 27.21
C GLU A 96 16.75 30.58 26.01
N ASN A 97 15.45 30.30 26.15
CA ASN A 97 14.63 29.82 25.03
C ASN A 97 14.47 30.89 23.93
N TRP A 98 14.38 32.17 24.33
CA TRP A 98 14.33 33.29 23.40
C TRP A 98 15.66 33.48 22.67
N GLU A 99 16.79 33.39 23.36
CA GLU A 99 18.13 33.44 22.78
C GLU A 99 18.37 32.28 21.81
N LYS A 100 18.02 31.03 22.20
CA LYS A 100 18.04 29.87 21.30
C LYS A 100 17.19 30.07 20.05
N LYS A 101 16.08 30.82 20.17
CA LYS A 101 15.22 31.18 19.03
C LYS A 101 15.89 32.23 18.14
N GLN A 102 16.52 33.26 18.70
CA GLN A 102 17.27 34.27 17.95
C GLN A 102 18.45 33.64 17.20
N GLU A 103 19.23 32.79 17.87
CA GLU A 103 20.36 32.09 17.27
C GLU A 103 19.93 31.23 16.06
N LYS A 104 18.78 30.54 16.16
CA LYS A 104 18.19 29.81 15.02
C LYS A 104 17.77 30.73 13.87
N VAL A 105 17.30 31.94 14.17
CA VAL A 105 16.93 32.95 13.18
C VAL A 105 18.19 33.51 12.50
N ASP A 106 19.23 33.81 13.25
CA ASP A 106 20.48 34.35 12.71
C ASP A 106 21.20 33.30 11.83
N LYS A 107 21.26 32.04 12.27
CA LYS A 107 21.70 30.90 11.43
C LYS A 107 20.92 30.76 10.12
N ARG A 108 19.66 31.23 10.06
CA ARG A 108 18.87 31.24 8.82
C ARG A 108 19.17 32.47 7.96
N LYS A 109 19.50 33.62 8.56
CA LYS A 109 19.88 34.86 7.85
C LYS A 109 21.24 34.72 7.16
N GLU A 110 22.19 34.02 7.76
CA GLU A 110 23.57 33.87 7.25
C GLU A 110 23.70 32.98 6.00
N ILE A 111 22.60 32.35 5.56
CA ILE A 111 22.60 31.52 4.36
C ILE A 111 22.53 32.41 3.12
N SER A 112 23.68 32.91 2.69
CA SER A 112 23.85 33.36 1.30
C SER A 112 23.77 32.16 0.35
N PHE A 113 23.50 32.42 -0.94
CA PHE A 113 23.56 31.38 -1.95
C PHE A 113 24.99 30.82 -2.02
N THR A 114 25.13 29.52 -1.78
CA THR A 114 26.42 28.79 -1.81
C THR A 114 26.51 27.93 -3.06
N ASP A 115 25.65 26.91 -3.15
CA ASP A 115 25.59 25.96 -4.25
C ASP A 115 24.13 25.61 -4.60
N TYR A 116 23.89 25.26 -5.86
CA TYR A 116 22.61 24.78 -6.36
C TYR A 116 22.15 23.51 -5.63
N ASN A 117 23.06 22.59 -5.28
CA ASN A 117 22.67 21.38 -4.53
C ASN A 117 22.17 21.72 -3.12
N GLN A 118 22.83 22.66 -2.43
CA GLN A 118 22.37 23.09 -1.12
C GLN A 118 21.00 23.78 -1.19
N SER A 119 20.78 24.61 -2.23
CA SER A 119 19.50 25.26 -2.49
C SER A 119 18.40 24.23 -2.80
N ALA A 120 18.70 23.24 -3.66
CA ALA A 120 17.81 22.14 -3.99
C ALA A 120 17.46 21.30 -2.76
N ARG A 121 18.44 20.96 -1.90
CA ARG A 121 18.20 20.25 -0.64
C ARG A 121 17.31 21.04 0.31
N LYS A 122 17.50 22.36 0.42
CA LYS A 122 16.64 23.24 1.25
C LYS A 122 15.22 23.30 0.68
N LYS A 123 15.07 23.39 -0.64
CA LYS A 123 13.78 23.30 -1.33
C LYS A 123 13.11 21.96 -1.03
N TYR A 124 13.81 20.84 -1.22
CA TYR A 124 13.30 19.49 -0.97
C TYR A 124 12.85 19.30 0.48
N LYS A 125 13.71 19.64 1.47
CA LYS A 125 13.34 19.53 2.90
C LYS A 125 12.08 20.31 3.25
N ARG A 126 11.94 21.52 2.69
CA ARG A 126 10.73 22.33 2.87
C ARG A 126 9.50 21.67 2.26
N LEU A 127 9.60 21.17 1.02
CA LEU A 127 8.49 20.46 0.37
C LEU A 127 8.08 19.21 1.16
N VAL A 128 9.05 18.43 1.65
CA VAL A 128 8.79 17.26 2.51
C VAL A 128 8.11 17.67 3.81
N SER A 129 8.52 18.79 4.43
CA SER A 129 7.87 19.27 5.66
C SER A 129 6.45 19.82 5.44
N GLU A 130 6.15 20.31 4.24
CA GLU A 130 4.83 20.83 3.86
C GLU A 130 3.90 19.70 3.41
N LEU A 131 4.44 18.55 3.00
CA LEU A 131 3.68 17.39 2.58
C LEU A 131 3.00 16.73 3.80
N THR A 132 1.66 16.67 3.77
CA THR A 132 0.85 15.96 4.77
C THR A 132 0.28 14.67 4.17
N PRO A 133 0.82 13.48 4.52
CA PRO A 133 0.35 12.22 3.98
C PRO A 133 -1.08 11.87 4.46
N ASP A 134 -1.88 11.30 3.56
CA ASP A 134 -3.18 10.71 3.90
C ASP A 134 -2.96 9.30 4.48
N LEU A 135 -2.99 9.21 5.82
CA LEU A 135 -2.71 7.96 6.54
C LEU A 135 -3.80 6.91 6.34
N GLU A 136 -5.05 7.32 6.13
CA GLU A 136 -6.17 6.39 5.94
C GLU A 136 -6.05 5.68 4.59
N GLU A 137 -5.80 6.44 3.53
CA GLU A 137 -5.61 5.89 2.20
C GLU A 137 -4.39 4.95 2.15
N HIS A 138 -3.29 5.35 2.79
CA HIS A 138 -2.09 4.52 2.92
C HIS A 138 -2.38 3.20 3.65
N ASN A 139 -3.09 3.23 4.78
CA ASN A 139 -3.44 2.02 5.53
C ASN A 139 -4.42 1.13 4.76
N ARG A 140 -5.36 1.72 4.02
CA ARG A 140 -6.25 0.99 3.12
C ARG A 140 -5.49 0.28 2.02
N GLN A 141 -4.56 0.96 1.34
CA GLN A 141 -3.70 0.35 0.32
C GLN A 141 -2.86 -0.78 0.91
N LYS A 142 -2.20 -0.55 2.05
CA LYS A 142 -1.45 -1.58 2.78
C LYS A 142 -2.31 -2.81 3.09
N SER A 143 -3.48 -2.61 3.69
CA SER A 143 -4.38 -3.71 4.02
C SER A 143 -4.89 -4.47 2.79
N SER A 144 -5.20 -3.77 1.69
CA SER A 144 -5.66 -4.41 0.44
C SER A 144 -4.58 -5.30 -0.18
N THR A 145 -3.34 -4.84 -0.24
CA THR A 145 -2.21 -5.64 -0.75
C THR A 145 -1.96 -6.87 0.14
N LEU A 146 -1.98 -6.70 1.47
CA LEU A 146 -1.80 -7.80 2.41
C LEU A 146 -2.95 -8.82 2.39
N ASN A 147 -4.20 -8.36 2.27
CA ASN A 147 -5.37 -9.23 2.22
C ASN A 147 -5.44 -10.00 0.89
N SER A 148 -5.05 -9.38 -0.23
CA SER A 148 -4.94 -10.09 -1.51
C SER A 148 -3.96 -11.27 -1.43
N ALA A 149 -2.86 -11.11 -0.69
CA ALA A 149 -1.90 -12.18 -0.45
C ALA A 149 -2.52 -13.32 0.39
N LYS A 150 -3.30 -13.01 1.42
CA LYS A 150 -3.97 -14.01 2.26
C LYS A 150 -5.05 -14.83 1.52
N VAL A 151 -5.79 -14.21 0.60
CA VAL A 151 -6.82 -14.92 -0.20
C VAL A 151 -6.16 -15.90 -1.18
N ASP A 152 -5.03 -15.52 -1.77
CA ASP A 152 -4.24 -16.40 -2.62
C ASP A 152 -3.64 -17.57 -1.82
N GLU A 153 -3.18 -17.31 -0.60
CA GLU A 153 -2.65 -18.32 0.32
C GLU A 153 -3.73 -19.33 0.74
N ALA A 154 -4.92 -18.85 1.14
CA ALA A 154 -6.05 -19.71 1.46
C ALA A 154 -6.48 -20.57 0.25
N SER A 155 -6.47 -20.00 -0.96
CA SER A 155 -6.77 -20.73 -2.20
C SER A 155 -5.73 -21.82 -2.50
N GLN A 156 -4.46 -21.56 -2.17
CA GLN A 156 -3.39 -22.54 -2.30
C GLN A 156 -3.48 -23.64 -1.25
N ALA A 157 -3.77 -23.30 0.01
CA ALA A 157 -3.99 -24.26 1.08
C ALA A 157 -5.17 -25.19 0.75
N ASN A 158 -6.31 -24.64 0.32
CA ASN A 158 -7.47 -25.44 -0.11
C ASN A 158 -7.11 -26.37 -1.27
N ARG A 159 -6.31 -25.91 -2.24
CA ARG A 159 -5.83 -26.75 -3.34
C ARG A 159 -4.91 -27.87 -2.82
N GLN A 160 -4.00 -27.57 -1.90
CA GLN A 160 -3.12 -28.55 -1.29
C GLN A 160 -3.89 -29.60 -0.50
N GLU A 161 -4.91 -29.20 0.25
CA GLU A 161 -5.82 -30.12 0.98
C GLU A 161 -6.56 -31.05 0.03
N ILE A 162 -7.12 -30.54 -1.08
CA ILE A 162 -7.74 -31.39 -2.11
C ILE A 162 -6.75 -32.41 -2.69
N TYR A 163 -5.50 -32.00 -2.94
CA TYR A 163 -4.46 -32.92 -3.40
C TYR A 163 -4.07 -33.93 -2.32
N ALA A 164 -3.95 -33.52 -1.06
CA ALA A 164 -3.65 -34.39 0.07
C ALA A 164 -4.76 -35.42 0.27
N GLU A 165 -6.03 -35.01 0.23
CA GLU A 165 -7.18 -35.90 0.29
C GLU A 165 -7.16 -36.92 -0.85
N LYS A 166 -6.83 -36.49 -2.07
CA LYS A 166 -6.67 -37.39 -3.22
C LYS A 166 -5.52 -38.39 -3.03
N GLN A 167 -4.42 -37.99 -2.39
CA GLN A 167 -3.31 -38.91 -2.06
C GLN A 167 -3.71 -39.89 -0.96
N SER A 168 -4.37 -39.43 0.10
CA SER A 168 -4.88 -40.28 1.19
C SER A 168 -5.86 -41.33 0.69
N LYS A 169 -6.77 -40.97 -0.22
CA LYS A 169 -7.66 -41.94 -0.90
C LYS A 169 -6.88 -43.01 -1.67
N ARG A 170 -5.79 -42.65 -2.34
CA ARG A 170 -4.90 -43.60 -3.05
C ARG A 170 -4.13 -44.51 -2.09
N ILE A 171 -3.72 -43.99 -0.92
CA ILE A 171 -3.02 -44.77 0.12
C ILE A 171 -3.98 -45.78 0.76
N ASN A 172 -5.22 -45.39 1.03
CA ASN A 172 -6.25 -46.29 1.57
C ASN A 172 -6.53 -47.46 0.64
N GLN A 173 -6.66 -47.24 -0.68
CA GLN A 173 -6.80 -48.32 -1.66
C GLN A 173 -5.63 -49.32 -1.62
N ARG A 174 -4.40 -48.84 -1.39
CA ARG A 174 -3.23 -49.73 -1.29
C ARG A 174 -3.22 -50.50 0.03
N ALA A 175 -3.65 -49.88 1.12
CA ALA A 175 -3.81 -50.53 2.42
C ALA A 175 -4.92 -51.60 2.38
N GLU A 176 -6.04 -51.31 1.72
CA GLU A 176 -7.13 -52.25 1.45
C GLU A 176 -6.63 -53.47 0.67
N VAL A 177 -5.88 -53.27 -0.42
CA VAL A 177 -5.28 -54.37 -1.20
C VAL A 177 -4.31 -55.21 -0.34
N CYS A 178 -3.54 -54.58 0.55
CA CYS A 178 -2.66 -55.29 1.48
C CYS A 178 -3.46 -56.08 2.54
N ALA A 179 -4.54 -55.52 3.09
CA ALA A 179 -5.44 -56.21 4.02
C ALA A 179 -6.14 -57.40 3.36
N GLU A 180 -6.59 -57.22 2.11
CA GLU A 180 -7.20 -58.28 1.31
C GLU A 180 -6.20 -59.42 1.03
N ARG A 181 -4.94 -59.10 0.74
CA ARG A 181 -3.87 -60.11 0.62
C ARG A 181 -3.66 -60.87 1.93
N LYS A 182 -3.62 -60.19 3.08
CA LYS A 182 -3.50 -60.83 4.40
C LYS A 182 -4.71 -61.72 4.71
N SER A 183 -5.91 -61.27 4.40
CA SER A 183 -7.15 -62.06 4.53
C SER A 183 -7.12 -63.32 3.66
N LYS A 184 -6.70 -63.23 2.40
CA LYS A 184 -6.53 -64.39 1.51
C LYS A 184 -5.51 -65.39 2.03
N ILE A 185 -4.40 -64.92 2.60
CA ILE A 185 -3.39 -65.79 3.23
C ILE A 185 -3.96 -66.48 4.47
N ALA A 186 -4.68 -65.76 5.33
CA ALA A 186 -5.33 -66.31 6.51
C ALA A 186 -6.40 -67.36 6.13
N ALA A 187 -7.22 -67.08 5.13
CA ALA A 187 -8.21 -68.02 4.61
C ALA A 187 -7.56 -69.28 4.03
N LYS A 188 -6.45 -69.13 3.30
CA LYS A 188 -5.65 -70.26 2.81
C LYS A 188 -5.14 -71.14 3.96
N LEU A 189 -4.59 -70.51 4.99
CA LEU A 189 -4.04 -71.20 6.16
C LEU A 189 -5.14 -71.88 7.00
N SER A 190 -6.32 -71.27 7.10
CA SER A 190 -7.51 -71.87 7.73
C SER A 190 -8.00 -73.09 6.97
N ALA A 191 -8.15 -72.97 5.64
CA ALA A 191 -8.60 -74.07 4.79
C ALA A 191 -7.63 -75.26 4.79
N GLN A 192 -6.33 -74.99 4.96
CA GLN A 192 -5.31 -76.04 5.13
C GLN A 192 -5.50 -76.80 6.46
N LYS A 193 -5.76 -76.08 7.57
CA LYS A 193 -6.05 -76.69 8.88
C LYS A 193 -7.34 -77.52 8.87
N GLU A 194 -8.42 -77.00 8.28
CA GLU A 194 -9.70 -77.72 8.17
C GLU A 194 -9.61 -78.99 7.29
N ALA A 195 -8.69 -79.04 6.33
CA ALA A 195 -8.44 -80.24 5.53
C ALA A 195 -7.64 -81.28 6.33
N GLU A 196 -6.66 -80.83 7.12
CA GLU A 196 -5.87 -81.68 8.02
C GLU A 196 -6.74 -82.31 9.13
N GLU A 197 -7.64 -81.54 9.75
CA GLU A 197 -8.60 -82.05 10.76
C GLU A 197 -9.58 -83.08 10.20
N ARG A 198 -9.88 -83.02 8.90
CA ARG A 198 -10.75 -83.99 8.20
C ARG A 198 -10.00 -85.18 7.59
N GLY A 199 -8.66 -85.18 7.65
CA GLY A 199 -7.83 -86.20 7.00
C GLY A 199 -7.87 -86.16 5.46
N GLU A 200 -8.25 -85.02 4.87
CA GLU A 200 -8.28 -84.80 3.42
C GLU A 200 -6.98 -84.14 2.93
N ASP A 201 -6.44 -84.56 1.78
CA ASP A 201 -5.28 -83.89 1.15
C ASP A 201 -5.71 -82.55 0.52
N TYR A 202 -5.34 -81.45 1.17
CA TYR A 202 -5.64 -80.06 0.77
C TYR A 202 -5.18 -79.74 -0.66
N GLU A 203 -4.00 -80.22 -1.07
CA GLU A 203 -3.47 -79.91 -2.38
C GLU A 203 -4.26 -80.66 -3.46
N ARG A 204 -4.64 -81.92 -3.22
CA ARG A 204 -5.54 -82.67 -4.12
C ARG A 204 -6.87 -81.92 -4.32
N LYS A 205 -7.54 -81.51 -3.24
CA LYS A 205 -8.82 -80.77 -3.30
C LYS A 205 -8.72 -79.43 -4.03
N LYS A 206 -7.57 -78.76 -3.94
CA LYS A 206 -7.30 -77.52 -4.65
C LYS A 206 -7.06 -77.75 -6.15
N TYR A 207 -6.40 -78.84 -6.53
CA TYR A 207 -6.20 -79.18 -7.94
C TYR A 207 -7.51 -79.47 -8.69
N TRP A 208 -8.51 -80.03 -8.00
CA TRP A 208 -9.86 -80.23 -8.55
C TRP A 208 -10.56 -78.94 -8.97
N ASN A 209 -10.18 -77.79 -8.41
CA ASN A 209 -10.82 -76.50 -8.68
C ASN A 209 -10.10 -75.66 -9.75
N TYR A 210 -9.01 -76.15 -10.36
CA TYR A 210 -8.37 -75.43 -11.46
C TYR A 210 -9.13 -75.64 -12.77
N SER A 211 -9.58 -74.54 -13.36
CA SER A 211 -10.05 -74.53 -14.75
C SER A 211 -8.87 -74.67 -15.72
N ILE A 212 -9.11 -75.25 -16.89
CA ILE A 212 -8.13 -75.40 -17.99
C ILE A 212 -7.40 -74.08 -18.30
N GLU A 213 -8.12 -72.96 -18.32
CA GLU A 213 -7.55 -71.62 -18.54
C GLU A 213 -6.58 -71.17 -17.42
N SER A 214 -6.78 -71.63 -16.18
CA SER A 214 -5.88 -71.33 -15.07
C SER A 214 -4.57 -72.11 -15.18
N VAL A 215 -4.62 -73.33 -15.74
CA VAL A 215 -3.44 -74.17 -15.97
C VAL A 215 -2.59 -73.59 -17.10
N GLU A 216 -3.20 -73.23 -18.23
CA GLU A 216 -2.49 -72.59 -19.36
C GLU A 216 -1.79 -71.28 -18.97
N ASN A 217 -2.44 -70.45 -18.13
CA ASN A 217 -1.84 -69.22 -17.64
C ASN A 217 -0.67 -69.47 -16.67
N TRP A 218 -0.72 -70.56 -15.90
CA TRP A 218 0.37 -70.98 -15.03
C TRP A 218 1.56 -71.49 -15.85
N GLU A 219 1.31 -72.29 -16.90
CA GLU A 219 2.34 -72.76 -17.84
C GLU A 219 3.02 -71.59 -18.56
N LYS A 220 2.26 -70.63 -19.11
CA LYS A 220 2.80 -69.40 -19.70
C LYS A 220 3.65 -68.58 -18.71
N LYS A 221 3.34 -68.64 -17.41
CA LYS A 221 4.10 -67.96 -16.37
C LYS A 221 5.40 -68.68 -16.06
N GLN A 222 5.40 -70.02 -16.02
CA GLN A 222 6.62 -70.83 -15.89
C GLN A 222 7.54 -70.62 -17.09
N GLU A 223 7.01 -70.65 -18.31
CA GLU A 223 7.78 -70.39 -19.53
C GLU A 223 8.49 -69.03 -19.50
N LYS A 224 7.84 -67.98 -19.00
CA LYS A 224 8.46 -66.65 -18.81
C LYS A 224 9.55 -66.63 -17.73
N VAL A 225 9.41 -67.46 -16.70
CA VAL A 225 10.42 -67.61 -15.63
C VAL A 225 11.62 -68.38 -16.16
N ASP A 226 11.40 -69.44 -16.93
CA ASP A 226 12.47 -70.24 -17.53
C ASP A 226 13.23 -69.44 -18.59
N LYS A 227 12.55 -68.66 -19.44
CA LYS A 227 13.19 -67.68 -20.33
C LYS A 227 14.03 -66.62 -19.60
N ARG A 228 13.76 -66.34 -18.32
CA ARG A 228 14.60 -65.43 -17.50
C ARG A 228 15.80 -66.15 -16.89
N LYS A 229 15.67 -67.45 -16.57
CA LYS A 229 16.76 -68.31 -16.10
C LYS A 229 17.75 -68.63 -17.23
N GLU A 230 17.26 -68.73 -18.45
CA GLU A 230 18.06 -68.97 -19.68
C GLU A 230 18.91 -67.78 -20.13
N ILE A 231 18.82 -66.63 -19.48
CA ILE A 231 19.70 -65.49 -19.80
C ILE A 231 21.07 -65.74 -19.15
N SER A 232 21.86 -66.60 -19.78
CA SER A 232 23.29 -66.73 -19.53
C SER A 232 24.01 -65.41 -19.76
N PHE A 233 25.19 -65.24 -19.16
CA PHE A 233 26.02 -64.05 -19.35
C PHE A 233 26.27 -63.80 -20.85
N THR A 234 25.75 -62.69 -21.40
CA THR A 234 25.89 -62.33 -22.82
C THR A 234 27.05 -61.35 -23.04
N ASP A 235 27.03 -60.21 -22.35
CA ASP A 235 28.05 -59.15 -22.44
C ASP A 235 28.15 -58.35 -21.12
N TYR A 236 29.35 -57.84 -20.83
CA TYR A 236 29.64 -56.99 -19.67
C TYR A 236 28.78 -55.72 -19.66
N ASN A 237 28.48 -55.17 -20.84
CA ASN A 237 27.69 -53.93 -20.95
C ASN A 237 26.20 -54.14 -20.55
N GLN A 238 25.61 -55.27 -20.94
CA GLN A 238 24.26 -55.63 -20.50
C GLN A 238 24.19 -55.96 -19.00
N SER A 239 25.24 -56.60 -18.47
CA SER A 239 25.37 -56.89 -17.04
C SER A 239 25.51 -55.62 -16.21
N ALA A 240 26.29 -54.65 -16.67
CA ALA A 240 26.43 -53.33 -16.06
C ALA A 240 25.11 -52.56 -16.07
N ARG A 241 24.35 -52.57 -17.18
CA ARG A 241 23.03 -51.92 -17.27
C ARG A 241 21.99 -52.53 -16.32
N LYS A 242 21.99 -53.87 -16.17
CA LYS A 242 21.13 -54.57 -15.19
C LYS A 242 21.51 -54.21 -13.75
N LYS A 243 22.82 -54.16 -13.45
CA LYS A 243 23.34 -53.73 -12.14
C LYS A 243 22.97 -52.28 -11.84
N TYR A 244 23.15 -51.37 -12.80
CA TYR A 244 22.77 -49.96 -12.68
C TYR A 244 21.27 -49.80 -12.43
N LYS A 245 20.40 -50.47 -13.20
CA LYS A 245 18.94 -50.44 -12.97
C LYS A 245 18.54 -50.95 -11.58
N ARG A 246 19.23 -51.97 -11.07
CA ARG A 246 19.02 -52.48 -9.70
C ARG A 246 19.44 -51.44 -8.65
N LEU A 247 20.64 -50.88 -8.79
CA LEU A 247 21.17 -49.86 -7.87
C LEU A 247 20.30 -48.59 -7.87
N VAL A 248 19.80 -48.16 -9.03
CA VAL A 248 18.86 -47.04 -9.15
C VAL A 248 17.50 -47.37 -8.52
N SER A 249 17.07 -48.63 -8.59
CA SER A 249 15.84 -49.09 -7.93
C SER A 249 15.98 -49.21 -6.41
N GLU A 250 17.17 -49.49 -5.91
CA GLU A 250 17.48 -49.58 -4.48
C GLU A 250 17.80 -48.21 -3.87
N LEU A 251 18.11 -47.21 -4.68
CA LEU A 251 18.25 -45.83 -4.24
C LEU A 251 16.89 -45.32 -3.77
N THR A 252 16.73 -45.17 -2.46
CA THR A 252 15.59 -44.48 -1.83
C THR A 252 16.04 -43.10 -1.37
N PRO A 253 15.90 -42.05 -2.20
CA PRO A 253 16.16 -40.68 -1.75
C PRO A 253 15.28 -40.34 -0.56
N ASP A 254 15.82 -39.59 0.41
CA ASP A 254 15.04 -39.03 1.51
C ASP A 254 14.07 -37.98 0.96
N LEU A 255 12.86 -38.46 0.67
CA LEU A 255 11.78 -37.64 0.14
C LEU A 255 11.25 -36.66 1.19
N GLU A 256 11.40 -36.93 2.50
CA GLU A 256 10.93 -36.05 3.57
C GLU A 256 11.82 -34.82 3.70
N GLU A 257 13.14 -34.99 3.76
CA GLU A 257 14.12 -33.89 3.81
C GLU A 257 14.00 -33.00 2.57
N HIS A 258 13.93 -33.61 1.38
CA HIS A 258 13.76 -32.88 0.13
C HIS A 258 12.41 -32.17 0.06
N ASN A 259 11.31 -32.80 0.53
CA ASN A 259 10.00 -32.14 0.59
C ASN A 259 9.95 -31.04 1.65
N ARG A 260 10.71 -31.15 2.74
CA ARG A 260 10.84 -30.13 3.80
C ARG A 260 11.63 -28.92 3.30
N GLN A 261 12.72 -29.13 2.59
CA GLN A 261 13.47 -28.05 1.95
C GLN A 261 12.65 -27.39 0.83
N LYS A 262 11.93 -28.20 0.05
CA LYS A 262 11.00 -27.72 -0.97
C LYS A 262 9.82 -26.97 -0.38
N SER A 263 9.25 -27.40 0.74
CA SER A 263 8.15 -26.70 1.42
C SER A 263 8.63 -25.42 2.11
N SER A 264 9.82 -25.42 2.72
CA SER A 264 10.43 -24.21 3.29
C SER A 264 10.71 -23.15 2.22
N THR A 265 11.20 -23.56 1.04
CA THR A 265 11.43 -22.67 -0.10
C THR A 265 10.14 -22.27 -0.82
N LEU A 266 9.09 -23.10 -0.81
CA LEU A 266 7.76 -22.74 -1.33
C LEU A 266 6.98 -21.81 -0.40
N ASN A 267 7.03 -22.04 0.92
CA ASN A 267 6.29 -21.24 1.90
C ASN A 267 6.86 -19.83 2.05
N SER A 268 8.11 -19.62 1.63
CA SER A 268 8.76 -18.30 1.61
C SER A 268 8.62 -17.56 0.28
N ALA A 269 8.14 -18.20 -0.80
CA ALA A 269 8.12 -17.57 -2.12
C ALA A 269 6.83 -17.83 -2.90
N LYS A 270 6.15 -16.74 -3.31
CA LYS A 270 5.02 -16.78 -4.26
C LYS A 270 5.56 -17.15 -5.64
N VAL A 271 4.91 -18.10 -6.32
CA VAL A 271 5.22 -18.42 -7.71
C VAL A 271 4.24 -17.69 -8.63
N VAL A 272 4.74 -16.68 -9.35
CA VAL A 272 3.97 -15.97 -10.39
C VAL A 272 4.31 -16.57 -11.76
N LYS A 273 3.28 -16.86 -12.58
CA LYS A 273 3.47 -17.35 -13.94
C LYS A 273 3.53 -16.18 -14.92
N THR A 274 4.61 -16.08 -15.68
CA THR A 274 4.74 -15.12 -16.78
C THR A 274 3.93 -15.61 -17.99
N LYS A 275 3.61 -14.73 -18.95
CA LYS A 275 2.85 -15.08 -20.18
C LYS A 275 3.48 -16.22 -21.01
N ASN A 276 4.76 -16.49 -20.81
CA ASN A 276 5.51 -17.57 -21.49
C ASN A 276 5.51 -18.91 -20.73
N GLY A 277 4.76 -19.02 -19.62
CA GLY A 277 4.67 -20.26 -18.83
C GLY A 277 5.85 -20.52 -17.88
N GLU A 278 6.84 -19.64 -17.87
CA GLU A 278 7.94 -19.65 -16.90
C GLU A 278 7.47 -19.19 -15.51
N LYS A 279 8.00 -19.83 -14.47
CA LYS A 279 7.62 -19.64 -13.07
C LYS A 279 8.72 -18.86 -12.37
N VAL A 280 8.46 -17.61 -12.01
CA VAL A 280 9.39 -16.76 -11.28
C VAL A 280 8.94 -16.66 -9.82
N LEU A 281 9.89 -16.85 -8.89
CA LEU A 281 9.67 -16.70 -7.45
C LEU A 281 9.67 -15.22 -7.07
N VAL A 282 8.63 -14.76 -6.37
CA VAL A 282 8.50 -13.41 -5.80
C VAL A 282 8.06 -13.51 -4.35
N ASP A 283 8.78 -12.84 -3.46
CA ASP A 283 8.54 -12.83 -2.01
C ASP A 283 7.18 -12.20 -1.62
N ILE A 284 6.52 -12.74 -0.59
CA ILE A 284 5.13 -12.41 -0.19
C ILE A 284 5.06 -11.15 0.68
N ASP A 285 6.08 -10.87 1.50
CA ASP A 285 6.15 -9.63 2.30
C ASP A 285 6.52 -8.40 1.45
N SER A 286 6.98 -8.66 0.20
CA SER A 286 7.46 -7.65 -0.74
C SER A 286 6.39 -6.97 -1.61
N SER A 287 5.09 -7.26 -1.44
CA SER A 287 4.06 -6.65 -2.30
C SER A 287 3.84 -5.16 -1.98
N PHE A 288 3.82 -4.81 -0.68
CA PHE A 288 3.71 -3.43 -0.21
C PHE A 288 5.10 -2.80 0.04
N TYR A 289 5.97 -3.52 0.74
CA TYR A 289 7.36 -3.12 0.98
C TYR A 289 8.26 -3.68 -0.11
N ARG A 290 8.33 -2.98 -1.24
CA ARG A 290 8.99 -3.47 -2.45
C ARG A 290 10.50 -3.26 -2.44
N ASP A 291 11.23 -4.26 -2.93
CA ASP A 291 12.63 -4.13 -3.30
C ASP A 291 12.80 -3.42 -4.67
N ALA A 292 13.99 -2.88 -4.92
CA ALA A 292 14.36 -2.17 -6.16
C ALA A 292 14.13 -3.01 -7.44
N ASN A 293 14.13 -4.33 -7.32
CA ASN A 293 13.93 -5.26 -8.43
C ASN A 293 12.46 -5.64 -8.71
N SER A 294 11.50 -5.07 -7.97
CA SER A 294 10.07 -5.36 -8.16
C SER A 294 9.49 -4.64 -9.39
N MET A 295 8.94 -5.36 -10.37
CA MET A 295 8.30 -4.76 -11.57
C MET A 295 6.89 -4.19 -11.34
N HIS A 296 6.36 -4.28 -10.12
CA HIS A 296 4.96 -3.98 -9.84
C HIS A 296 4.67 -2.45 -9.88
N PHE A 297 5.69 -1.59 -10.00
CA PHE A 297 5.45 -0.15 -10.26
C PHE A 297 4.94 0.11 -11.69
N ALA A 298 5.22 -0.82 -12.62
CA ALA A 298 4.80 -0.76 -14.01
C ALA A 298 3.49 -1.53 -14.29
N SER A 299 2.82 -2.04 -13.24
CA SER A 299 1.52 -2.68 -13.42
C SER A 299 0.44 -1.63 -13.72
N VAL A 300 -0.55 -2.03 -14.53
CA VAL A 300 -1.70 -1.19 -14.88
C VAL A 300 -2.52 -0.80 -13.64
N ASP A 301 -2.48 -1.64 -12.60
CA ASP A 301 -3.20 -1.44 -11.35
C ASP A 301 -2.62 -0.31 -10.48
N ASN A 302 -1.39 0.17 -10.78
CA ASN A 302 -0.75 1.27 -10.07
C ASN A 302 -1.07 2.64 -10.70
N GLN A 303 -2.29 2.82 -11.21
CA GLN A 303 -2.75 4.11 -11.71
C GLN A 303 -3.14 5.01 -10.53
N PRO A 304 -2.53 6.20 -10.38
CA PRO A 304 -2.91 7.12 -9.31
C PRO A 304 -4.33 7.63 -9.51
N SER A 305 -5.03 7.86 -8.41
CA SER A 305 -6.35 8.50 -8.43
C SER A 305 -6.28 9.93 -8.95
N ASP A 306 -7.27 10.38 -9.70
CA ASP A 306 -7.35 11.75 -10.26
C ASP A 306 -7.18 12.81 -9.16
N LYS A 307 -7.75 12.59 -7.97
CA LYS A 307 -7.58 13.50 -6.82
C LYS A 307 -6.11 13.63 -6.37
N ALA A 308 -5.32 12.57 -6.48
CA ALA A 308 -3.90 12.61 -6.15
C ALA A 308 -3.12 13.39 -7.21
N VAL A 309 -3.52 13.28 -8.48
CA VAL A 309 -2.96 14.07 -9.59
C VAL A 309 -3.28 15.55 -9.41
N ASP A 310 -4.52 15.91 -9.07
CA ASP A 310 -4.92 17.30 -8.84
C ASP A 310 -4.11 17.93 -7.70
N ARG A 311 -3.92 17.22 -6.57
CA ARG A 311 -3.08 17.68 -5.45
C ARG A 311 -1.63 17.93 -5.89
N LEU A 312 -1.08 17.08 -6.76
CA LEU A 312 0.27 17.26 -7.29
C LEU A 312 0.36 18.50 -8.19
N VAL A 313 -0.62 18.70 -9.08
CA VAL A 313 -0.68 19.86 -9.97
C VAL A 313 -0.76 21.15 -9.16
N ASP A 314 -1.59 21.20 -8.12
CA ASP A 314 -1.69 22.34 -7.22
C ASP A 314 -0.36 22.65 -6.51
N ASP A 315 0.36 21.62 -6.05
CA ASP A 315 1.68 21.82 -5.44
C ASP A 315 2.71 22.32 -6.45
N VAL A 316 2.73 21.77 -7.66
CA VAL A 316 3.61 22.23 -8.74
C VAL A 316 3.34 23.70 -9.08
N ASN A 317 2.08 24.11 -9.19
CA ASN A 317 1.71 25.50 -9.42
C ASN A 317 2.19 26.42 -8.29
N LYS A 318 1.99 26.01 -7.02
CA LYS A 318 2.53 26.75 -5.86
C LYS A 318 4.06 26.85 -5.90
N GLN A 319 4.76 25.81 -6.36
CA GLN A 319 6.21 25.85 -6.52
C GLN A 319 6.65 26.84 -7.60
N ILE A 320 5.92 26.91 -8.73
CA ILE A 320 6.17 27.86 -9.82
C ILE A 320 5.99 29.29 -9.30
N GLU A 321 4.86 29.60 -8.65
CA GLU A 321 4.61 30.94 -8.09
C GLU A 321 5.70 31.38 -7.10
N ARG A 322 6.17 30.46 -6.23
CA ARG A 322 7.26 30.75 -5.28
C ARG A 322 8.57 31.03 -6.00
N ARG A 323 8.85 30.36 -7.12
CA ARG A 323 10.04 30.58 -7.94
C ARG A 323 9.99 31.96 -8.60
N GLU A 324 8.84 32.37 -9.11
CA GLU A 324 8.64 33.70 -9.69
C GLU A 324 8.84 34.80 -8.65
N LYS A 325 8.31 34.60 -7.43
CA LYS A 325 8.43 35.55 -6.31
C LYS A 325 9.82 35.57 -5.65
N TYR A 326 10.77 34.72 -6.09
CA TYR A 326 12.13 34.66 -5.54
C TYR A 326 12.92 35.95 -5.82
N SER A 327 12.81 36.48 -7.04
CA SER A 327 13.40 37.78 -7.40
C SER A 327 12.36 38.88 -7.18
N ARG A 328 12.40 39.51 -6.01
CA ARG A 328 11.54 40.67 -5.73
C ARG A 328 12.13 41.91 -6.39
N LYS A 329 11.33 42.58 -7.23
CA LYS A 329 11.67 43.91 -7.75
C LYS A 329 11.77 44.87 -6.56
N LYS A 330 12.90 45.56 -6.43
CA LYS A 330 13.01 46.70 -5.52
C LYS A 330 12.15 47.83 -6.09
N SER A 331 11.36 48.49 -5.25
CA SER A 331 10.68 49.72 -5.64
C SER A 331 11.72 50.73 -6.12
N ILE A 332 11.37 51.48 -7.16
CA ILE A 332 12.18 52.60 -7.62
C ILE A 332 11.85 53.75 -6.69
N ASP A 333 12.89 54.34 -6.11
CA ASP A 333 12.75 55.54 -5.30
C ASP A 333 12.74 56.75 -6.24
N GLU A 334 11.61 57.44 -6.34
CA GLU A 334 11.39 58.55 -7.28
C GLU A 334 12.24 59.79 -6.91
N ASP A 335 12.59 59.93 -5.64
CA ASP A 335 13.40 61.05 -5.12
C ASP A 335 14.91 60.80 -5.27
N SER A 336 15.33 59.63 -5.75
CA SER A 336 16.74 59.31 -5.92
C SER A 336 17.34 59.94 -7.19
N ASN A 337 18.56 60.47 -7.08
CA ASN A 337 19.29 61.03 -8.23
C ASN A 337 19.43 59.99 -9.36
N VAL A 338 18.79 60.26 -10.50
CA VAL A 338 18.74 59.34 -11.64
C VAL A 338 20.09 59.35 -12.37
N THR A 339 20.88 58.30 -12.15
CA THR A 339 22.22 58.11 -12.76
C THR A 339 22.19 57.31 -14.06
N TYR A 340 21.02 57.05 -14.65
CA TYR A 340 20.86 56.16 -15.80
C TYR A 340 19.87 56.70 -16.83
N VAL A 341 20.13 56.43 -18.12
CA VAL A 341 19.26 56.86 -19.24
C VAL A 341 18.26 55.78 -19.65
N ASN A 342 18.61 54.49 -19.49
CA ASN A 342 17.74 53.37 -19.84
C ASN A 342 17.73 52.26 -18.76
N GLU A 343 16.75 51.37 -18.82
CA GLU A 343 16.57 50.27 -17.84
C GLU A 343 17.78 49.31 -17.80
N ARG A 344 18.43 49.07 -18.94
CA ARG A 344 19.60 48.19 -19.02
C ARG A 344 20.81 48.84 -18.34
N ASN A 345 20.98 50.15 -18.51
CA ASN A 345 21.99 50.99 -17.87
C ASN A 345 21.74 51.03 -16.36
N ARG A 346 20.49 51.18 -15.90
CA ARG A 346 20.14 51.06 -14.47
C ARG A 346 20.61 49.74 -13.86
N LYS A 347 20.32 48.61 -14.52
CA LYS A 347 20.76 47.29 -14.06
C LYS A 347 22.29 47.16 -14.07
N PHE A 348 22.95 47.74 -15.07
CA PHE A 348 24.41 47.77 -15.16
C PHE A 348 25.03 48.62 -14.03
N ASN A 349 24.57 49.85 -13.82
CA ASN A 349 25.00 50.71 -12.71
C ASN A 349 24.72 50.04 -11.36
N GLY A 350 23.57 49.37 -11.21
CA GLY A 350 23.26 48.57 -10.04
C GLY A 350 24.19 47.37 -9.84
N LYS A 351 24.77 46.80 -10.91
CA LYS A 351 25.81 45.78 -10.84
C LYS A 351 27.14 46.41 -10.42
N VAL A 352 27.54 47.52 -11.06
CA VAL A 352 28.76 48.27 -10.74
C VAL A 352 28.76 48.68 -9.27
N ASN A 353 27.67 49.27 -8.78
CA ASN A 353 27.53 49.65 -7.37
C ASN A 353 27.74 48.44 -6.45
N ARG A 354 27.15 47.27 -6.71
CA ARG A 354 27.35 46.10 -5.82
C ARG A 354 28.82 45.68 -5.65
N PHE A 355 29.67 45.88 -6.67
CA PHE A 355 31.08 45.48 -6.62
C PHE A 355 32.00 46.62 -6.17
N PHE A 356 31.78 47.82 -6.67
CA PHE A 356 32.73 48.94 -6.54
C PHE A 356 32.33 49.95 -5.46
N ASP A 357 31.07 49.99 -5.02
CA ASP A 357 30.58 50.97 -4.04
C ASP A 357 31.40 50.98 -2.74
N LYS A 358 31.85 49.81 -2.28
CA LYS A 358 32.72 49.68 -1.12
C LYS A 358 34.06 50.42 -1.28
N TYR A 359 34.60 50.47 -2.50
CA TYR A 359 35.92 51.06 -2.80
C TYR A 359 35.82 52.51 -3.28
N THR A 360 34.70 52.90 -3.90
CA THR A 360 34.50 54.24 -4.48
C THR A 360 33.70 55.17 -3.58
N ARG A 361 33.43 54.78 -2.33
CA ARG A 361 32.63 55.57 -1.39
C ARG A 361 33.22 56.97 -1.17
N GLU A 362 34.52 57.05 -0.91
CA GLU A 362 35.22 58.32 -0.68
C GLU A 362 35.18 59.23 -1.92
N ILE A 363 35.40 58.67 -3.11
CA ILE A 363 35.30 59.41 -4.38
C ILE A 363 33.88 59.97 -4.57
N ARG A 364 32.84 59.18 -4.25
CA ARG A 364 31.46 59.64 -4.35
C ARG A 364 31.17 60.76 -3.35
N GLU A 365 31.56 60.59 -2.09
CA GLU A 365 31.36 61.61 -1.07
C GLU A 365 32.10 62.91 -1.43
N ASN A 366 33.30 62.82 -2.01
CA ASN A 366 34.06 63.99 -2.47
C ASN A 366 33.37 64.68 -3.66
N LEU A 367 32.76 63.93 -4.58
CA LEU A 367 31.95 64.49 -5.66
C LEU A 367 30.68 65.18 -5.11
N GLU A 368 30.02 64.59 -4.13
CA GLU A 368 28.84 65.17 -3.45
C GLU A 368 29.21 66.41 -2.63
N ARG A 369 30.43 66.47 -2.08
CA ARG A 369 31.00 67.63 -1.37
C ARG A 369 31.63 68.68 -2.30
N GLY A 370 31.59 68.49 -3.62
CA GLY A 370 32.06 69.49 -4.59
C GLY A 370 33.57 69.50 -4.85
N THR A 371 34.23 68.33 -4.83
CA THR A 371 35.66 68.14 -5.17
C THR A 371 36.65 68.98 -4.36
N ALA A 372 36.27 69.38 -3.15
CA ALA A 372 37.22 69.90 -2.17
C ALA A 372 37.97 68.72 -1.54
N ILE A 373 39.25 68.59 -1.87
CA ILE A 373 40.22 67.75 -1.13
C ILE A 373 40.65 68.50 0.12
#